data_AF-A0A8T6H680-F1
#
_entry.id   AF-A0A8T6H680-F1
#
_cell.length_a   1.000
_cell.length_b   1.000
_cell.length_c   1.000
_cell.angle_alpha   90.00
_cell.angle_beta   90.00
_cell.angle_gamma   90.00
#
_symmetry.space_group_name_H-M   'P 1'
#
loop_
_entity.id
_entity.type
_entity.pdbx_description
1 polymer ?
#
loop_
_entity_poly.entity_id
_entity_poly.type
_entity_poly.pdbx_seq_one_letter_code
_entity_poly.pdbx_strand_id
1 'polypeptide(L)'
;MTNWTASSCVSAANPEMAQAFFCAASELRPSPIRLPMRLYMRVGKVRRDEALNCDCAPAADASGDIAAALKSAMNSWRAAGLNLETGRVDYERLASSRRIEAYRPLAAALRDFDPGSLVSVAERAAFWINIYNALLIHGVLAYRERRSLLKIRGAFERIAYVIGGYRYSLDDIEHGVLRGNRAHFLIPGPRFSREDPRRQHALVQVDPRIHFALVCGASSCPPIGIYQAANLDQQLDLAARNFINQGGVELNRDTGTVALSRIFQWYSPDFGGRWMGLGSRASVLQYIARFLAAEERDYVLAHAGSLRVSYQHYDWALNV
;
A
#
# COMPACT_ATOMS: atom_id res chain seq x y z
N MET A 1 -20.85 -40.98 21.33
CA MET A 1 -19.49 -40.40 21.46
C MET A 1 -19.09 -39.89 20.09
N THR A 2 -18.62 -38.66 20.05
CA THR A 2 -18.54 -37.74 18.90
C THR A 2 -17.48 -38.14 17.87
N ASN A 3 -17.90 -38.24 16.61
CA ASN A 3 -17.02 -38.43 15.46
C ASN A 3 -16.40 -37.09 15.04
N TRP A 4 -15.06 -37.05 15.05
CA TRP A 4 -14.25 -36.12 14.27
C TRP A 4 -14.09 -36.68 12.86
N THR A 5 -14.47 -35.92 11.83
CA THR A 5 -13.94 -36.11 10.48
C THR A 5 -13.62 -34.75 9.88
N ALA A 6 -12.33 -34.40 9.93
CA ALA A 6 -11.73 -33.42 9.06
C ALA A 6 -11.69 -33.99 7.63
N SER A 7 -12.45 -33.40 6.71
CA SER A 7 -12.40 -33.74 5.29
C SER A 7 -11.83 -32.58 4.47
N SER A 8 -10.54 -32.73 4.15
CA SER A 8 -9.94 -32.57 2.82
C SER A 8 -10.34 -31.36 1.95
N CYS A 9 -9.57 -30.28 2.06
CA CYS A 9 -9.36 -29.33 0.96
C CYS A 9 -8.15 -29.78 0.12
N VAL A 10 -8.33 -30.77 -0.75
CA VAL A 10 -7.45 -31.01 -1.92
C VAL A 10 -8.31 -31.56 -3.04
N SER A 11 -8.59 -30.75 -4.08
CA SER A 11 -8.83 -31.24 -5.44
C SER A 11 -9.02 -30.09 -6.44
N ALA A 12 -8.22 -30.15 -7.51
CA ALA A 12 -8.44 -29.64 -8.86
C ALA A 12 -8.54 -28.12 -9.09
N ALA A 13 -7.60 -27.63 -9.91
CA ALA A 13 -7.65 -26.35 -10.58
C ALA A 13 -8.88 -26.26 -11.50
N ASN A 14 -9.95 -25.60 -11.03
CA ASN A 14 -11.18 -25.33 -11.78
C ASN A 14 -11.24 -23.83 -12.18
N PRO A 15 -11.57 -23.47 -13.44
CA PRO A 15 -11.69 -22.06 -13.86
C PRO A 15 -12.77 -21.24 -13.14
N GLU A 16 -13.67 -21.88 -12.38
CA GLU A 16 -14.67 -21.21 -11.53
C GLU A 16 -14.09 -20.53 -10.27
N MET A 17 -12.80 -20.72 -9.94
CA MET A 17 -12.18 -20.07 -8.78
C MET A 17 -12.07 -18.53 -8.85
N ALA A 18 -12.45 -17.90 -9.96
CA ALA A 18 -12.58 -16.44 -10.00
C ALA A 18 -13.71 -15.92 -9.07
N GLN A 19 -14.69 -16.77 -8.74
CA GLN A 19 -15.75 -16.45 -7.77
C GLN A 19 -15.35 -16.71 -6.31
N ALA A 20 -14.23 -17.38 -6.04
CA ALA A 20 -13.82 -17.81 -4.70
C ALA A 20 -12.97 -16.77 -3.91
N PHE A 21 -12.82 -15.55 -4.42
CA PHE A 21 -12.01 -14.51 -3.78
C PHE A 21 -12.80 -13.25 -3.38
N PHE A 22 -14.04 -13.11 -3.84
CA PHE A 22 -14.85 -11.92 -3.59
C PHE A 22 -16.27 -12.34 -3.22
N CYS A 23 -16.61 -12.31 -1.93
CA CYS A 23 -18.02 -12.26 -1.53
C CYS A 23 -18.49 -10.82 -1.31
N ALA A 24 -19.79 -10.63 -1.54
CA ALA A 24 -20.51 -9.47 -1.08
C ALA A 24 -20.47 -9.45 0.46
N ALA A 25 -19.85 -8.44 1.04
CA ALA A 25 -19.87 -8.21 2.47
C ALA A 25 -21.24 -7.64 2.85
N SER A 26 -22.18 -8.56 3.07
CA SER A 26 -23.61 -8.31 3.28
C SER A 26 -23.95 -7.47 4.50
N GLU A 27 -22.98 -7.18 5.38
CA GLU A 27 -23.17 -6.46 6.64
C GLU A 27 -22.28 -5.21 6.77
N LEU A 28 -21.63 -4.75 5.69
CA LEU A 28 -20.81 -3.55 5.76
C LEU A 28 -21.65 -2.33 6.12
N ARG A 29 -21.22 -1.61 7.16
CA ARG A 29 -21.76 -0.28 7.45
C ARG A 29 -21.47 0.65 6.27
N PRO A 30 -22.49 1.20 5.59
CA PRO A 30 -22.25 2.02 4.41
C PRO A 30 -21.56 3.33 4.81
N SER A 31 -20.35 3.56 4.29
CA SER A 31 -19.65 4.82 4.50
C SER A 31 -20.32 5.96 3.71
N PRO A 32 -20.60 7.12 4.34
CA PRO A 32 -21.01 8.31 3.61
C PRO A 32 -19.84 8.78 2.74
N ILE A 33 -19.91 8.56 1.43
CA ILE A 33 -18.88 9.02 0.49
C ILE A 33 -19.36 10.23 -0.31
N ARG A 34 -18.42 11.15 -0.58
CA ARG A 34 -18.66 12.41 -1.31
C ARG A 34 -19.01 12.17 -2.78
N LEU A 35 -19.73 13.12 -3.40
CA LEU A 35 -20.19 13.04 -4.78
C LEU A 35 -19.07 12.82 -5.84
N PRO A 36 -17.93 13.53 -5.79
CA PRO A 36 -16.83 13.28 -6.74
C PRO A 36 -16.33 11.84 -6.68
N MET A 37 -16.22 11.30 -5.46
CA MET A 37 -15.82 9.92 -5.22
C MET A 37 -16.89 8.92 -5.69
N ARG A 38 -18.18 9.23 -5.48
CA ARG A 38 -19.30 8.41 -6.00
C ARG A 38 -19.26 8.30 -7.52
N LEU A 39 -19.03 9.42 -8.21
CA LEU A 39 -18.97 9.45 -9.66
C LEU A 39 -17.76 8.66 -10.18
N TYR A 40 -16.59 8.88 -9.58
CA TYR A 40 -15.38 8.14 -9.89
C TYR A 40 -15.58 6.61 -9.74
N MET A 41 -16.10 6.15 -8.60
CA MET A 41 -16.38 4.73 -8.37
C MET A 41 -17.39 4.16 -9.38
N ARG A 42 -18.41 4.93 -9.78
CA ARG A 42 -19.41 4.52 -10.76
C ARG A 42 -18.79 4.34 -12.15
N VAL A 43 -17.90 5.24 -12.55
CA VAL A 43 -17.14 5.12 -13.80
C VAL A 43 -16.19 3.91 -13.75
N GLY A 44 -15.63 3.59 -12.59
CA GLY A 44 -14.75 2.43 -12.39
C GLY A 44 -15.46 1.07 -12.32
N LYS A 45 -16.80 1.01 -12.23
CA LYS A 45 -17.56 -0.22 -11.89
C LYS A 45 -17.05 -0.89 -10.61
N VAL A 46 -16.67 -0.10 -9.61
CA VAL A 46 -16.16 -0.59 -8.32
C VAL A 46 -17.33 -1.02 -7.45
N ARG A 47 -17.38 -2.31 -7.08
CA ARG A 47 -18.39 -2.83 -6.13
C ARG A 47 -17.94 -2.50 -4.70
N ARG A 48 -18.87 -2.00 -3.88
CA ARG A 48 -18.59 -1.44 -2.55
C ARG A 48 -18.64 -2.48 -1.43
N ASP A 49 -19.24 -3.62 -1.73
CA ASP A 49 -19.45 -4.75 -0.86
C ASP A 49 -18.35 -5.81 -0.99
N GLU A 50 -17.56 -5.80 -2.07
CA GLU A 50 -16.53 -6.82 -2.27
C GLU A 50 -15.27 -6.55 -1.44
N ALA A 51 -14.81 -7.56 -0.69
CA ALA A 51 -13.55 -7.58 0.04
C ALA A 51 -12.96 -9.00 0.07
N LEU A 52 -11.63 -9.08 0.13
CA LEU A 52 -10.86 -10.32 -0.04
C LEU A 52 -10.82 -11.23 1.21
N ASN A 53 -11.35 -10.78 2.35
CA ASN A 53 -11.26 -11.48 3.63
C ASN A 53 -12.62 -11.84 4.25
N CYS A 54 -13.67 -11.93 3.43
CA CYS A 54 -15.03 -12.27 3.89
C CYS A 54 -15.30 -13.79 3.93
N ASP A 55 -14.61 -14.56 3.11
CA ASP A 55 -15.03 -15.92 2.71
C ASP A 55 -14.44 -17.02 3.61
N CYS A 56 -13.55 -16.65 4.54
CA CYS A 56 -12.82 -17.57 5.40
C CYS A 56 -13.25 -17.42 6.87
N ALA A 57 -13.26 -18.51 7.62
CA ALA A 57 -13.40 -18.43 9.08
C ALA A 57 -12.15 -17.75 9.67
N PRO A 58 -12.30 -16.86 10.66
CA PRO A 58 -11.15 -16.27 11.33
C PRO A 58 -10.34 -17.37 12.04
N ALA A 59 -9.03 -17.17 12.18
CA ALA A 59 -8.20 -18.08 12.98
C ALA A 59 -8.75 -18.17 14.41
N ALA A 60 -8.97 -19.40 14.91
CA ALA A 60 -9.65 -19.66 16.18
C ALA A 60 -8.88 -19.12 17.41
N ASP A 61 -7.60 -18.81 17.25
CA ASP A 61 -6.67 -18.28 18.26
C ASP A 61 -6.23 -16.83 18.00
N ALA A 62 -6.89 -16.13 17.06
CA ALA A 62 -6.59 -14.73 16.74
C ALA A 62 -6.90 -13.73 17.87
N SER A 63 -7.31 -14.21 19.05
CA SER A 63 -7.39 -13.43 20.29
C SER A 63 -6.02 -12.93 20.81
N GLY A 64 -4.91 -13.37 20.20
CA GLY A 64 -3.57 -12.81 20.41
C GLY A 64 -3.29 -11.52 19.62
N ASP A 65 -2.02 -11.08 19.61
CA ASP A 65 -1.55 -9.93 18.82
C ASP A 65 -1.62 -10.23 17.31
N ILE A 66 -2.78 -9.96 16.69
CA ILE A 66 -3.02 -10.15 15.26
C ILE A 66 -2.02 -9.39 14.40
N ALA A 67 -1.52 -8.24 14.85
CA ALA A 67 -0.50 -7.49 14.14
C ALA A 67 0.84 -8.27 14.13
N ALA A 68 1.21 -8.91 15.24
CA ALA A 68 2.36 -9.82 15.28
C ALA A 68 2.18 -11.05 14.38
N ALA A 69 1.01 -11.68 14.39
CA ALA A 69 0.73 -12.83 13.53
C ALA A 69 0.80 -12.47 12.03
N LEU A 70 0.20 -11.35 11.63
CA LEU A 70 0.26 -10.83 10.25
C LEU A 70 1.71 -10.53 9.84
N LYS A 71 2.50 -9.87 10.70
CA LYS A 71 3.93 -9.64 10.46
C LYS A 71 4.68 -10.95 10.22
N SER A 72 4.43 -11.98 11.04
CA SER A 72 5.07 -13.30 10.89
C SER A 72 4.69 -13.97 9.55
N ALA A 73 3.40 -13.90 9.17
CA ALA A 73 2.93 -14.41 7.89
C ALA A 73 3.54 -13.66 6.69
N MET A 74 3.65 -12.33 6.77
CA MET A 74 4.33 -11.53 5.74
C MET A 74 5.82 -11.86 5.64
N ASN A 75 6.51 -12.08 6.77
CA ASN A 75 7.93 -12.50 6.76
C ASN A 75 8.07 -13.86 6.04
N SER A 76 7.11 -14.76 6.28
CA SER A 76 7.02 -16.04 5.58
C SER A 76 6.80 -15.89 4.07
N TRP A 77 5.97 -14.94 3.64
CA TRP A 77 5.79 -14.63 2.21
C TRP A 77 7.05 -14.08 1.58
N ARG A 78 7.71 -13.12 2.25
CA ARG A 78 8.97 -12.55 1.79
C ARG A 78 10.02 -13.65 1.60
N ALA A 79 10.16 -14.57 2.56
CA ALA A 79 11.10 -15.69 2.45
C ALA A 79 10.80 -16.63 1.27
N ALA A 80 9.53 -16.76 0.86
CA ALA A 80 9.13 -17.67 -0.22
C ALA A 80 9.09 -17.03 -1.60
N GLY A 81 8.69 -15.76 -1.68
CA GLY A 81 8.43 -15.05 -2.92
C GLY A 81 9.48 -14.01 -3.27
N LEU A 82 10.44 -13.67 -2.40
CA LEU A 82 11.47 -12.71 -2.77
C LEU A 82 12.55 -13.40 -3.61
N ASN A 83 12.76 -12.92 -4.83
CA ASN A 83 13.96 -13.22 -5.59
C ASN A 83 15.14 -12.46 -4.95
N LEU A 84 16.11 -13.20 -4.41
CA LEU A 84 17.25 -12.61 -3.68
C LEU A 84 18.26 -11.91 -4.61
N GLU A 85 18.28 -12.24 -5.89
CA GLU A 85 19.17 -11.61 -6.88
C GLU A 85 18.61 -10.27 -7.36
N THR A 86 17.29 -10.20 -7.56
CA THR A 86 16.64 -9.00 -8.12
C THR A 86 15.93 -8.15 -7.07
N GLY A 87 15.71 -8.67 -5.86
CA GLY A 87 14.92 -8.02 -4.81
C GLY A 87 13.41 -7.93 -5.12
N ARG A 88 12.94 -8.62 -6.17
CA ARG A 88 11.56 -8.59 -6.67
C ARG A 88 10.69 -9.70 -6.08
N VAL A 89 9.37 -9.53 -6.18
CA VAL A 89 8.41 -10.53 -5.69
C VAL A 89 7.98 -11.45 -6.82
N ASP A 90 8.39 -12.69 -6.72
CA ASP A 90 7.92 -13.82 -7.50
C ASP A 90 6.52 -14.24 -7.03
N TYR A 91 5.52 -13.63 -7.65
CA TYR A 91 4.11 -13.95 -7.42
C TYR A 91 3.74 -15.38 -7.84
N GLU A 92 4.49 -16.04 -8.74
CA GLU A 92 4.24 -17.44 -9.14
C GLU A 92 4.60 -18.42 -8.05
N ARG A 93 5.80 -18.25 -7.51
CA ARG A 93 6.27 -19.03 -6.38
C ARG A 93 5.43 -18.78 -5.14
N LEU A 94 4.97 -17.54 -4.94
CA LEU A 94 4.07 -17.23 -3.82
C LEU A 94 2.68 -17.86 -4.01
N ALA A 95 2.09 -17.78 -5.21
CA ALA A 95 0.79 -18.37 -5.53
C ALA A 95 0.77 -19.90 -5.38
N SER A 96 1.88 -20.57 -5.68
CA SER A 96 2.04 -22.02 -5.55
C SER A 96 2.42 -22.47 -4.12
N SER A 97 2.74 -21.52 -3.23
CA SER A 97 3.12 -21.84 -1.85
C SER A 97 1.90 -22.05 -0.96
N ARG A 98 1.99 -22.96 0.02
CA ARG A 98 0.97 -23.11 1.09
C ARG A 98 0.90 -21.90 2.04
N ARG A 99 1.77 -20.89 1.86
CA ARG A 99 1.89 -19.74 2.77
C ARG A 99 0.79 -18.71 2.59
N ILE A 100 0.18 -18.62 1.40
CA ILE A 100 -1.00 -17.78 1.18
C ILE A 100 -2.20 -18.30 1.99
N GLU A 101 -2.35 -19.63 2.05
CA GLU A 101 -3.43 -20.28 2.81
C GLU A 101 -3.33 -20.05 4.32
N ALA A 102 -2.10 -19.95 4.86
CA ALA A 102 -1.88 -19.59 6.26
C ALA A 102 -2.23 -18.13 6.60
N TYR A 103 -2.24 -17.23 5.62
CA TYR A 103 -2.55 -15.82 5.83
C TYR A 103 -4.04 -15.52 5.75
N ARG A 104 -4.81 -16.25 4.93
CA ARG A 104 -6.27 -16.05 4.78
C ARG A 104 -7.03 -16.00 6.12
N PRO A 105 -6.83 -16.92 7.08
CA PRO A 105 -7.56 -16.86 8.34
C PRO A 105 -7.13 -15.68 9.23
N LEU A 106 -5.89 -15.19 9.10
CA LEU A 106 -5.42 -13.96 9.75
C LEU A 106 -6.08 -12.72 9.14
N ALA A 107 -6.17 -12.67 7.80
CA ALA A 107 -6.90 -11.62 7.11
C ALA A 107 -8.37 -11.62 7.53
N ALA A 108 -9.00 -12.79 7.68
CA ALA A 108 -10.38 -12.91 8.15
C ALA A 108 -10.58 -12.42 9.59
N ALA A 109 -9.60 -12.62 10.47
CA ALA A 109 -9.63 -12.13 11.85
C ALA A 109 -9.57 -10.60 11.96
N LEU A 110 -9.05 -9.90 10.94
CA LEU A 110 -9.05 -8.43 10.91
C LEU A 110 -10.47 -7.83 10.97
N ARG A 111 -11.50 -8.59 10.56
CA ARG A 111 -12.90 -8.14 10.60
C ARG A 111 -13.33 -7.70 11.98
N ASP A 112 -12.84 -8.38 13.01
CA ASP A 112 -13.17 -8.15 14.42
C ASP A 112 -12.08 -7.34 15.15
N PHE A 113 -10.95 -7.08 14.49
CA PHE A 113 -9.88 -6.26 15.05
C PHE A 113 -10.30 -4.80 15.14
N ASP A 114 -10.14 -4.18 16.31
CA ASP A 114 -10.36 -2.75 16.50
C ASP A 114 -9.07 -1.95 16.17
N PRO A 115 -9.03 -1.17 15.07
CA PRO A 115 -7.89 -0.31 14.77
C PRO A 115 -7.74 0.86 15.75
N GLY A 116 -8.76 1.14 16.56
CA GLY A 116 -8.71 2.10 17.67
C GLY A 116 -7.69 1.70 18.73
N SER A 117 -7.49 0.39 18.95
CA SER A 117 -6.55 -0.16 19.94
C SER A 117 -5.08 0.21 19.71
N LEU A 118 -4.70 0.66 18.51
CA LEU A 118 -3.34 1.07 18.16
C LEU A 118 -3.04 2.48 18.71
N VAL A 119 -2.45 2.55 19.91
CA VAL A 119 -2.34 3.81 20.67
C VAL A 119 -1.34 4.78 20.04
N SER A 120 -0.15 4.31 19.65
CA SER A 120 0.89 5.19 19.12
C SER A 120 0.76 5.44 17.61
N VAL A 121 1.24 6.60 17.16
CA VAL A 121 1.34 6.92 15.72
C VAL A 121 2.20 5.89 14.99
N ALA A 122 3.28 5.41 15.64
CA ALA A 122 4.18 4.42 15.06
C ALA A 122 3.52 3.04 14.91
N GLU A 123 2.76 2.57 15.90
CA GLU A 123 1.98 1.32 15.78
C GLU A 123 0.94 1.42 14.68
N ARG A 124 0.18 2.52 14.64
CA ARG A 124 -0.84 2.76 13.63
C ARG A 124 -0.24 2.80 12.23
N ALA A 125 0.83 3.57 12.03
CA ALA A 125 1.50 3.66 10.74
C ALA A 125 2.11 2.32 10.29
N ALA A 126 2.85 1.64 11.17
CA ALA A 126 3.45 0.34 10.85
C ALA A 126 2.38 -0.71 10.48
N PHE A 127 1.28 -0.75 11.24
CA PHE A 127 0.16 -1.63 10.95
C PHE A 127 -0.43 -1.34 9.57
N TRP A 128 -0.82 -0.10 9.29
CA TRP A 128 -1.48 0.24 8.03
C TRP A 128 -0.58 0.09 6.80
N ILE A 129 0.72 0.38 6.92
CA ILE A 129 1.70 0.10 5.86
C ILE A 129 1.78 -1.39 5.58
N ASN A 130 1.88 -2.22 6.63
CA ASN A 130 1.93 -3.67 6.48
C ASN A 130 0.62 -4.22 5.87
N ILE A 131 -0.54 -3.76 6.33
CA ILE A 131 -1.84 -4.14 5.76
C ILE A 131 -1.93 -3.76 4.29
N TYR A 132 -1.55 -2.54 3.91
CA TYR A 132 -1.55 -2.11 2.51
C TYR A 132 -0.69 -3.04 1.65
N ASN A 133 0.55 -3.29 2.07
CA ASN A 133 1.50 -4.12 1.34
C ASN A 133 0.98 -5.57 1.22
N ALA A 134 0.44 -6.13 2.30
CA ALA A 134 -0.12 -7.48 2.27
C ALA A 134 -1.40 -7.58 1.42
N LEU A 135 -2.26 -6.58 1.50
CA LEU A 135 -3.49 -6.47 0.72
C LEU A 135 -3.19 -6.38 -0.78
N LEU A 136 -2.17 -5.61 -1.17
CA LEU A 136 -1.74 -5.51 -2.56
C LEU A 136 -1.28 -6.87 -3.10
N ILE A 137 -0.41 -7.58 -2.36
CA ILE A 137 0.06 -8.92 -2.74
C ILE A 137 -1.13 -9.88 -2.88
N HIS A 138 -2.01 -9.92 -1.88
CA HIS A 138 -3.19 -10.79 -1.94
C HIS A 138 -4.11 -10.43 -3.12
N GLY A 139 -4.25 -9.14 -3.43
CA GLY A 139 -4.97 -8.65 -4.61
C GLY A 139 -4.36 -9.13 -5.92
N VAL A 140 -3.04 -9.01 -6.11
CA VAL A 140 -2.35 -9.52 -7.31
C VAL A 140 -2.61 -11.02 -7.49
N LEU A 141 -2.50 -11.79 -6.40
CA LEU A 141 -2.75 -13.23 -6.42
C LEU A 141 -4.20 -13.57 -6.76
N ALA A 142 -5.17 -12.86 -6.17
CA ALA A 142 -6.60 -13.07 -6.36
C ALA A 142 -7.07 -12.72 -7.78
N TYR A 143 -6.61 -11.59 -8.32
CA TYR A 143 -7.00 -11.14 -9.67
C TYR A 143 -6.24 -11.86 -10.79
N ARG A 144 -5.16 -12.57 -10.49
CA ARG A 144 -4.30 -13.31 -11.45
C ARG A 144 -3.77 -12.46 -12.61
N GLU A 145 -3.78 -11.13 -12.48
CA GLU A 145 -3.19 -10.21 -13.45
C GLU A 145 -1.69 -10.10 -13.17
N ARG A 146 -0.88 -10.37 -14.19
CA ARG A 146 0.58 -10.56 -14.06
C ARG A 146 1.38 -9.48 -14.75
N ARG A 147 0.75 -8.58 -15.51
CA ARG A 147 1.44 -7.55 -16.28
C ARG A 147 1.40 -6.16 -15.65
N SER A 148 0.26 -5.74 -15.10
CA SER A 148 0.15 -4.43 -14.43
C SER A 148 -1.14 -4.36 -13.62
N LEU A 149 -1.08 -3.88 -12.38
CA LEU A 149 -2.28 -3.59 -11.58
C LEU A 149 -3.19 -2.56 -12.26
N LEU A 150 -2.64 -1.66 -13.09
CA LEU A 150 -3.44 -0.68 -13.81
C LEU A 150 -4.36 -1.30 -14.87
N LYS A 151 -4.15 -2.55 -15.28
CA LYS A 151 -5.09 -3.26 -16.17
C LYS A 151 -6.37 -3.66 -15.46
N ILE A 152 -6.32 -3.82 -14.14
CA ILE A 152 -7.51 -4.01 -13.32
C ILE A 152 -8.16 -2.64 -13.17
N ARG A 153 -9.27 -2.41 -13.88
CA ARG A 153 -10.00 -1.14 -13.81
C ARG A 153 -10.45 -0.90 -12.35
N GLY A 154 -9.94 0.18 -11.75
CA GLY A 154 -10.20 0.53 -10.37
C GLY A 154 -9.59 -0.43 -9.34
N ALA A 155 -8.41 -1.00 -9.63
CA ALA A 155 -7.74 -1.97 -8.76
C ALA A 155 -7.62 -1.49 -7.32
N PHE A 156 -7.16 -0.25 -7.13
CA PHE A 156 -6.85 0.34 -5.83
C PHE A 156 -8.11 0.61 -4.99
N GLU A 157 -9.26 0.76 -5.62
CA GLU A 157 -10.55 0.90 -4.95
C GLU A 157 -11.25 -0.43 -4.72
N ARG A 158 -11.01 -1.43 -5.58
CA ARG A 158 -11.62 -2.76 -5.53
C ARG A 158 -10.91 -3.71 -4.57
N ILE A 159 -9.58 -3.73 -4.60
CA ILE A 159 -8.76 -4.55 -3.70
C ILE A 159 -8.92 -3.98 -2.29
N ALA A 160 -9.60 -4.74 -1.42
CA ALA A 160 -10.00 -4.28 -0.11
C ALA A 160 -10.06 -5.41 0.92
N TYR A 161 -9.90 -5.04 2.19
CA TYR A 161 -10.27 -5.85 3.35
C TYR A 161 -11.37 -5.19 4.17
N VAL A 162 -12.09 -6.00 4.94
CA VAL A 162 -12.91 -5.56 6.06
C VAL A 162 -12.07 -5.61 7.34
N ILE A 163 -11.98 -4.48 8.04
CA ILE A 163 -11.20 -4.32 9.27
C ILE A 163 -12.05 -3.57 10.29
N GLY A 164 -12.30 -4.17 11.46
CA GLY A 164 -13.17 -3.61 12.49
C GLY A 164 -14.58 -3.30 11.98
N GLY A 165 -15.14 -4.18 11.14
CA GLY A 165 -16.45 -4.00 10.50
C GLY A 165 -16.51 -2.97 9.37
N TYR A 166 -15.39 -2.35 8.99
CA TYR A 166 -15.33 -1.34 7.92
C TYR A 166 -14.49 -1.81 6.74
N ARG A 167 -14.94 -1.54 5.52
CA ARG A 167 -14.16 -1.81 4.31
C ARG A 167 -13.05 -0.78 4.13
N TYR A 168 -11.85 -1.25 3.83
CA TYR A 168 -10.67 -0.47 3.50
C TYR A 168 -10.06 -1.00 2.21
N SER A 169 -10.17 -0.21 1.13
CA SER A 169 -9.39 -0.46 -0.09
C SER A 169 -7.95 0.03 0.05
N LEU A 170 -7.05 -0.33 -0.88
CA LEU A 170 -5.70 0.25 -0.95
C LEU A 170 -5.75 1.78 -0.90
N ASP A 171 -6.64 2.37 -1.71
CA ASP A 171 -6.92 3.81 -1.73
C ASP A 171 -7.37 4.38 -0.38
N ASP A 172 -8.25 3.67 0.33
CA ASP A 172 -8.74 4.10 1.63
C ASP A 172 -7.62 4.08 2.68
N ILE A 173 -6.72 3.09 2.61
CA ILE A 173 -5.58 2.99 3.52
C ILE A 173 -4.55 4.06 3.21
N GLU A 174 -4.16 4.22 1.94
CA GLU A 174 -3.14 5.21 1.56
C GLU A 174 -3.64 6.63 1.77
N HIS A 175 -4.74 7.02 1.12
CA HIS A 175 -5.21 8.40 1.12
C HIS A 175 -6.02 8.75 2.36
N GLY A 176 -6.89 7.82 2.77
CA GLY A 176 -7.78 8.03 3.91
C GLY A 176 -7.06 7.93 5.24
N VAL A 177 -6.18 6.94 5.40
CA VAL A 177 -5.53 6.64 6.68
C VAL A 177 -4.12 7.23 6.77
N LEU A 178 -3.18 6.72 5.98
CA LEU A 178 -1.75 7.02 6.09
C LEU A 178 -1.42 8.47 5.71
N ARG A 179 -2.09 9.00 4.67
CA ARG A 179 -1.95 10.39 4.24
C ARG A 179 -2.88 11.35 4.98
N GLY A 180 -3.46 10.94 6.10
CA GLY A 180 -4.29 11.83 6.94
C GLY A 180 -5.50 12.40 6.20
N ASN A 181 -6.19 11.54 5.45
CA ASN A 181 -7.36 11.89 4.64
C ASN A 181 -7.12 12.95 3.55
N ARG A 182 -5.88 13.05 3.04
CA ARG A 182 -5.54 13.93 1.91
C ARG A 182 -6.11 13.42 0.60
N ALA A 183 -6.22 14.33 -0.37
CA ALA A 183 -6.75 14.01 -1.68
C ALA A 183 -5.85 13.05 -2.46
N HIS A 184 -6.50 12.19 -3.26
CA HIS A 184 -5.83 11.43 -4.30
C HIS A 184 -5.34 12.39 -5.40
N PHE A 185 -4.22 12.10 -6.07
CA PHE A 185 -3.66 13.01 -7.06
C PHE A 185 -4.58 13.18 -8.29
N LEU A 186 -5.29 12.12 -8.69
CA LEU A 186 -6.33 12.13 -9.74
C LEU A 186 -7.73 12.60 -9.28
N ILE A 187 -8.05 12.52 -7.99
CA ILE A 187 -9.41 12.76 -7.50
C ILE A 187 -9.37 13.88 -6.46
N PRO A 188 -9.96 15.05 -6.77
CA PRO A 188 -9.93 16.17 -5.84
C PRO A 188 -10.78 15.90 -4.60
N GLY A 189 -10.29 16.40 -3.46
CA GLY A 189 -10.97 16.34 -2.17
C GLY A 189 -10.56 15.14 -1.30
N PRO A 190 -10.90 15.19 0.02
CA PRO A 190 -10.54 14.15 0.97
C PRO A 190 -11.22 12.83 0.64
N ARG A 191 -10.57 11.73 1.02
CA ARG A 191 -11.04 10.36 0.75
C ARG A 191 -12.31 10.00 1.53
N PHE A 192 -12.31 10.31 2.82
CA PHE A 192 -13.41 10.08 3.76
C PHE A 192 -14.20 11.38 3.99
N SER A 193 -15.54 11.30 3.99
CA SER A 193 -16.40 12.44 4.33
C SER A 193 -16.32 12.77 5.82
N ARG A 194 -16.89 13.90 6.23
CA ARG A 194 -16.82 14.33 7.64
C ARG A 194 -17.47 13.33 8.59
N GLU A 195 -18.51 12.66 8.13
CA GLU A 195 -19.37 11.70 8.83
C GLU A 195 -18.86 10.25 8.70
N ASP A 196 -17.79 10.01 7.95
CA ASP A 196 -17.23 8.67 7.77
C ASP A 196 -16.49 8.24 9.06
N PRO A 197 -16.97 7.19 9.77
CA PRO A 197 -16.39 6.77 11.04
C PRO A 197 -14.92 6.32 10.91
N ARG A 198 -14.50 5.90 9.71
CA ARG A 198 -13.12 5.47 9.43
C ARG A 198 -12.11 6.61 9.60
N ARG A 199 -12.56 7.88 9.61
CA ARG A 199 -11.70 9.04 9.85
C ARG A 199 -10.98 8.99 11.20
N GLN A 200 -11.57 8.36 12.21
CA GLN A 200 -10.93 8.23 13.52
C GLN A 200 -9.63 7.40 13.45
N HIS A 201 -9.45 6.60 12.40
CA HIS A 201 -8.24 5.81 12.20
C HIS A 201 -7.16 6.53 11.40
N ALA A 202 -7.43 7.73 10.86
CA ALA A 202 -6.48 8.48 10.04
C ALA A 202 -5.32 9.05 10.86
N LEU A 203 -4.13 9.06 10.29
CA LEU A 203 -2.97 9.66 10.92
C LEU A 203 -3.13 11.19 10.99
N VAL A 204 -2.86 11.75 12.17
CA VAL A 204 -2.83 13.21 12.36
C VAL A 204 -1.55 13.80 11.77
N GLN A 205 -0.41 13.13 12.02
CA GLN A 205 0.88 13.48 11.44
C GLN A 205 1.19 12.55 10.26
N VAL A 206 1.30 13.13 9.07
CA VAL A 206 1.65 12.40 7.85
C VAL A 206 3.16 12.40 7.69
N ASP A 207 3.73 11.21 7.58
CA ASP A 207 5.14 11.02 7.23
C ASP A 207 5.25 10.83 5.72
N PRO A 208 5.91 11.73 4.95
CA PRO A 208 6.00 11.56 3.49
C PRO A 208 6.84 10.36 3.07
N ARG A 209 7.63 9.76 3.98
CA ARG A 209 8.42 8.55 3.69
C ARG A 209 7.56 7.32 3.42
N ILE A 210 6.26 7.34 3.75
CA ILE A 210 5.34 6.26 3.40
C ILE A 210 5.32 5.98 1.89
N HIS A 211 5.55 6.98 1.04
CA HIS A 211 5.59 6.82 -0.41
C HIS A 211 6.73 5.91 -0.90
N PHE A 212 7.73 5.70 -0.05
CA PHE A 212 8.85 4.78 -0.30
C PHE A 212 8.68 3.44 0.43
N ALA A 213 7.62 3.29 1.22
CA ALA A 213 7.32 2.10 2.01
C ALA A 213 6.13 1.29 1.47
N LEU A 214 5.23 1.96 0.75
CA LEU A 214 4.08 1.35 0.11
C LEU A 214 4.48 0.72 -1.21
N VAL A 215 4.16 -0.56 -1.34
CA VAL A 215 4.41 -1.32 -2.56
C VAL A 215 3.33 -0.93 -3.57
N CYS A 216 3.72 -0.24 -4.63
CA CYS A 216 2.81 0.14 -5.72
C CYS A 216 2.53 -1.01 -6.72
N GLY A 217 3.16 -2.17 -6.51
CA GLY A 217 3.11 -3.32 -7.40
C GLY A 217 3.96 -3.16 -8.67
N ALA A 218 4.47 -1.97 -8.97
CA ALA A 218 5.28 -1.68 -10.14
C ALA A 218 6.75 -2.13 -10.01
N SER A 219 7.42 -2.43 -11.13
CA SER A 219 8.84 -2.81 -11.22
C SER A 219 9.80 -1.78 -10.60
N SER A 220 9.35 -0.53 -10.52
CA SER A 220 10.09 0.61 -9.97
C SER A 220 9.85 0.83 -8.46
N CYS A 221 9.10 -0.05 -7.77
CA CYS A 221 8.85 0.06 -6.32
C CYS A 221 9.98 -0.61 -5.51
N PRO A 222 10.31 -0.11 -4.30
CA PRO A 222 11.31 -0.73 -3.44
C PRO A 222 10.88 -2.14 -2.95
N PRO A 223 11.83 -2.98 -2.48
CA PRO A 223 11.52 -4.31 -1.96
C PRO A 223 10.49 -4.25 -0.81
N ILE A 224 9.62 -5.27 -0.71
CA ILE A 224 8.54 -5.28 0.30
C ILE A 224 9.13 -5.29 1.72
N GLY A 225 9.03 -4.15 2.38
CA GLY A 225 9.38 -3.97 3.79
C GLY A 225 8.29 -4.48 4.73
N ILE A 226 8.71 -4.97 5.89
CA ILE A 226 7.82 -5.29 7.02
C ILE A 226 8.19 -4.37 8.16
N TYR A 227 7.24 -3.54 8.56
CA TYR A 227 7.46 -2.41 9.43
C TYR A 227 7.07 -2.72 10.87
N GLN A 228 7.85 -2.22 11.82
CA GLN A 228 7.63 -2.42 13.25
C GLN A 228 7.64 -1.08 13.96
N ALA A 229 6.69 -0.86 14.87
CA ALA A 229 6.57 0.41 15.59
C ALA A 229 7.88 0.86 16.25
N ALA A 230 8.59 -0.07 16.91
CA ALA A 230 9.84 0.21 17.60
C ALA A 230 10.96 0.76 16.70
N ASN A 231 10.98 0.38 15.42
CA ASN A 231 12.04 0.72 14.48
C ASN A 231 11.51 1.50 13.26
N LEU A 232 10.26 1.98 13.31
CA LEU A 232 9.56 2.50 12.14
C LEU A 232 10.32 3.65 11.48
N ASP A 233 10.83 4.58 12.29
CA ASP A 233 11.58 5.73 11.79
C ASP A 233 12.82 5.32 10.98
N GLN A 234 13.63 4.40 11.53
CA GLN A 234 14.82 3.88 10.87
C GLN A 234 14.47 3.11 9.59
N GLN A 235 13.40 2.30 9.63
CA GLN A 235 12.95 1.53 8.47
C GLN A 235 12.42 2.43 7.35
N LEU A 236 11.69 3.51 7.69
CA LEU A 236 11.22 4.50 6.73
C LEU A 236 12.37 5.34 6.16
N ASP A 237 13.35 5.72 6.99
CA ASP A 237 14.55 6.43 6.55
C ASP A 237 15.37 5.58 5.57
N LEU A 238 15.58 4.30 5.89
CA LEU A 238 16.28 3.36 5.01
C LEU A 238 15.52 3.17 3.69
N ALA A 239 14.20 3.03 3.73
CA ALA A 239 13.37 2.91 2.52
C ALA A 239 13.48 4.17 1.64
N ALA A 240 13.44 5.36 2.25
CA ALA A 240 13.61 6.62 1.53
C ALA A 240 15.00 6.75 0.89
N ARG A 241 16.07 6.43 1.62
CA ARG A 241 17.45 6.44 1.10
C ARG A 241 17.61 5.47 -0.04
N ASN A 242 17.13 4.23 0.11
CA ASN A 242 17.24 3.23 -0.94
C ASN A 242 16.52 3.69 -2.20
N PHE A 243 15.26 4.16 -2.08
CA PHE A 243 14.51 4.63 -3.24
C PHE A 243 15.19 5.81 -3.94
N ILE A 244 15.62 6.82 -3.17
CA ILE A 244 16.21 8.04 -3.73
C ILE A 244 17.54 7.75 -4.42
N ASN A 245 18.42 6.97 -3.79
CA ASN A 245 19.77 6.74 -4.31
C ASN A 245 19.88 5.55 -5.28
N GLN A 246 18.81 4.78 -5.50
CA GLN A 246 18.77 3.68 -6.49
C GLN A 246 17.96 4.06 -7.74
N GLY A 247 18.05 5.32 -8.16
CA GLY A 247 17.44 5.82 -9.40
C GLY A 247 16.15 6.60 -9.21
N GLY A 248 15.62 6.76 -7.99
CA GLY A 248 14.47 7.65 -7.74
C GLY A 248 14.79 9.13 -7.96
N VAL A 249 16.08 9.49 -7.95
CA VAL A 249 16.62 10.82 -8.24
C VAL A 249 17.90 10.66 -9.06
N GLU A 250 18.00 11.39 -10.16
CA GLU A 250 19.20 11.44 -10.99
C GLU A 250 19.61 12.90 -11.20
N LEU A 251 20.82 13.25 -10.75
CA LEU A 251 21.37 14.59 -10.88
C LEU A 251 22.34 14.68 -12.07
N ASN A 252 22.05 15.59 -13.00
CA ASN A 252 22.98 15.98 -14.05
C ASN A 252 23.50 17.40 -13.78
N ARG A 253 24.76 17.50 -13.32
CA ARG A 253 25.39 18.78 -12.95
C ARG A 253 25.73 19.65 -14.15
N ASP A 254 26.08 19.04 -15.29
CA ASP A 254 26.46 19.77 -16.51
C ASP A 254 25.30 20.56 -17.10
N THR A 255 24.10 19.99 -17.03
CA THR A 255 22.87 20.61 -17.52
C THR A 255 22.04 21.29 -16.42
N GLY A 256 22.49 21.21 -15.16
CA GLY A 256 21.75 21.74 -14.00
C GLY A 256 20.35 21.14 -13.86
N THR A 257 20.20 19.85 -14.17
CA THR A 257 18.89 19.16 -14.20
C THR A 257 18.84 18.04 -13.16
N VAL A 258 17.71 17.95 -12.45
CA VAL A 258 17.38 16.82 -11.57
C VAL A 258 16.18 16.09 -12.17
N ALA A 259 16.37 14.83 -12.55
CA ALA A 259 15.27 13.95 -12.93
C ALA A 259 14.73 13.25 -11.69
N LEU A 260 13.45 13.43 -11.42
CA LEU A 260 12.76 12.89 -10.25
C LEU A 260 11.77 11.80 -10.66
N SER A 261 11.62 10.78 -9.83
CA SER A 261 10.48 9.87 -9.94
C SER A 261 9.14 10.63 -9.93
N ARG A 262 8.15 10.13 -10.66
CA ARG A 262 6.81 10.75 -10.74
C ARG A 262 6.07 10.77 -9.41
N ILE A 263 6.50 9.97 -8.42
CA ILE A 263 5.99 10.06 -7.04
C ILE A 263 6.12 11.49 -6.50
N PHE A 264 7.26 12.16 -6.77
CA PHE A 264 7.47 13.56 -6.38
C PHE A 264 6.58 14.55 -7.15
N GLN A 265 5.98 14.14 -8.27
CA GLN A 265 4.99 14.93 -9.00
C GLN A 265 3.59 14.74 -8.43
N TRP A 266 3.14 13.48 -8.34
CA TRP A 266 1.79 13.12 -7.93
C TRP A 266 1.51 13.49 -6.47
N TYR A 267 2.50 13.23 -5.61
CA TYR A 267 2.42 13.47 -4.17
C TYR A 267 3.21 14.70 -3.73
N SER A 268 3.52 15.60 -4.67
CA SER A 268 4.24 16.85 -4.43
C SER A 268 3.80 17.61 -3.15
N PRO A 269 2.49 17.74 -2.82
CA PRO A 269 2.05 18.36 -1.56
C PRO A 269 2.58 17.70 -0.29
N ASP A 270 2.84 16.40 -0.30
CA ASP A 270 3.37 15.69 0.86
C ASP A 270 4.86 15.99 1.08
N PHE A 271 5.57 16.39 0.02
CA PHE A 271 6.99 16.77 0.04
C PHE A 271 7.21 18.28 0.16
N GLY A 272 6.17 19.06 0.48
CA GLY A 272 6.23 20.52 0.61
C GLY A 272 6.09 21.30 -0.71
N GLY A 273 5.79 20.62 -1.81
CA GLY A 273 5.46 21.27 -3.09
C GLY A 273 3.98 21.58 -3.24
N ARG A 274 3.55 22.02 -4.45
CA ARG A 274 2.12 22.19 -4.79
C ARG A 274 1.62 21.04 -5.66
N TRP A 275 0.30 20.91 -5.74
CA TRP A 275 -0.36 19.86 -6.52
C TRP A 275 0.21 19.73 -7.93
N MET A 276 0.51 18.50 -8.36
CA MET A 276 1.09 18.15 -9.66
C MET A 276 2.45 18.81 -9.97
N GLY A 277 3.19 19.25 -8.94
CA GLY A 277 4.50 19.89 -9.11
C GLY A 277 4.41 21.33 -9.62
N LEU A 278 3.26 22.00 -9.45
CA LEU A 278 3.09 23.40 -9.83
C LEU A 278 3.92 24.33 -8.93
N GLY A 279 4.45 25.43 -9.49
CA GLY A 279 5.24 26.41 -8.75
C GLY A 279 6.69 25.97 -8.49
N SER A 280 7.31 26.52 -7.45
CA SER A 280 8.70 26.22 -7.10
C SER A 280 8.85 24.75 -6.64
N ARG A 281 9.90 24.08 -7.10
CA ARG A 281 10.28 22.73 -6.64
C ARG A 281 11.34 22.77 -5.53
N ALA A 282 11.78 23.95 -5.09
CA ALA A 282 12.86 24.07 -4.11
C ALA A 282 12.57 23.29 -2.82
N SER A 283 11.35 23.36 -2.29
CA SER A 283 10.96 22.61 -1.08
C SER A 283 10.99 21.10 -1.27
N VAL A 284 10.62 20.60 -2.46
CA VAL A 284 10.72 19.17 -2.79
C VAL A 284 12.19 18.75 -2.86
N LEU A 285 13.04 19.55 -3.48
CA LEU A 285 14.49 19.30 -3.54
C LEU A 285 15.14 19.35 -2.15
N GLN A 286 14.75 20.29 -1.30
CA GLN A 286 15.19 20.37 0.10
C GLN A 286 14.75 19.14 0.90
N TYR A 287 13.53 18.65 0.68
CA TYR A 287 13.06 17.41 1.31
C TYR A 287 13.92 16.21 0.87
N ILE A 288 14.13 16.05 -0.44
CA ILE A 288 14.90 14.95 -1.03
C ILE A 288 16.36 14.95 -0.54
N ALA A 289 16.97 16.12 -0.42
CA ALA A 289 18.37 16.27 -0.05
C ALA A 289 18.73 15.60 1.28
N ARG A 290 17.77 15.45 2.20
CA ARG A 290 17.95 14.74 3.48
C ARG A 290 18.38 13.28 3.32
N PHE A 291 18.09 12.68 2.17
CA PHE A 291 18.31 11.27 1.89
C PHE A 291 19.40 11.02 0.83
N LEU A 292 19.86 12.06 0.12
CA LEU A 292 20.93 11.97 -0.87
C LEU A 292 22.28 11.64 -0.22
N ALA A 293 23.19 11.05 -1.02
CA ALA A 293 24.60 10.98 -0.68
C ALA A 293 25.18 12.39 -0.42
N ALA A 294 26.19 12.49 0.45
CA ALA A 294 26.68 13.78 0.96
C ALA A 294 27.04 14.77 -0.16
N GLU A 295 27.73 14.30 -1.20
CA GLU A 295 28.18 15.11 -2.33
C GLU A 295 27.03 15.66 -3.19
N GLU A 296 25.96 14.88 -3.35
CA GLU A 296 24.77 15.29 -4.11
C GLU A 296 23.86 16.17 -3.28
N ARG A 297 23.70 15.85 -1.99
CA ARG A 297 22.94 16.66 -1.03
C ARG A 297 23.43 18.09 -1.03
N ASP A 298 24.73 18.29 -0.83
CA ASP A 298 25.29 19.64 -0.66
C ASP A 298 25.13 20.46 -1.94
N TYR A 299 25.32 19.83 -3.11
CA TYR A 299 25.06 20.46 -4.41
C TYR A 299 23.58 20.83 -4.59
N VAL A 300 22.66 19.91 -4.31
CA VAL A 300 21.22 20.14 -4.46
C VAL A 300 20.74 21.25 -3.52
N LEU A 301 21.20 21.27 -2.27
CA LEU A 301 20.83 22.33 -1.32
C LEU A 301 21.33 23.71 -1.76
N ALA A 302 22.56 23.79 -2.27
CA ALA A 302 23.11 25.05 -2.76
C ALA A 302 22.40 25.59 -4.01
N HIS A 303 21.82 24.72 -4.84
CA HIS A 303 21.25 25.09 -6.14
C HIS A 303 19.74 24.85 -6.27
N ALA A 304 19.03 24.56 -5.17
CA ALA A 304 17.61 24.17 -5.19
C ALA A 304 16.67 25.16 -5.91
N GLY A 305 17.04 26.46 -5.94
CA GLY A 305 16.28 27.51 -6.62
C GLY A 305 16.53 27.61 -8.13
N SER A 306 17.67 27.12 -8.63
CA SER A 306 18.07 27.22 -10.04
C SER A 306 18.02 25.89 -10.79
N LEU A 307 17.99 24.76 -10.08
CA LEU A 307 17.90 23.44 -10.69
C LEU A 307 16.61 23.24 -11.46
N ARG A 308 16.74 22.76 -12.70
CA ARG A 308 15.62 22.35 -13.54
C ARG A 308 15.13 20.98 -13.10
N VAL A 309 13.85 20.84 -12.78
CA VAL A 309 13.26 19.54 -12.45
C VAL A 309 12.58 18.94 -13.67
N SER A 310 12.96 17.71 -13.98
CA SER A 310 12.25 16.84 -14.92
C SER A 310 11.69 15.63 -14.18
N TYR A 311 10.73 14.93 -14.79
CA TYR A 311 10.15 13.72 -14.21
C TYR A 311 10.42 12.51 -15.10
N GLN A 312 10.92 11.44 -14.49
CA GLN A 312 11.27 10.20 -15.16
C GLN A 312 10.02 9.51 -15.75
N HIS A 313 10.25 8.63 -16.73
CA HIS A 313 9.21 7.71 -17.17
C HIS A 313 8.90 6.72 -16.04
N TYR A 314 7.62 6.53 -15.73
CA TYR A 314 7.20 5.60 -14.68
C TYR A 314 6.63 4.34 -15.31
N ASP A 315 7.34 3.22 -15.17
CA ASP A 315 6.89 1.93 -15.65
C ASP A 315 5.90 1.31 -14.66
N TRP A 316 4.66 1.12 -15.11
CA TRP A 316 3.59 0.52 -14.33
C TRP A 316 3.51 -1.01 -14.48
N ALA A 317 4.47 -1.64 -15.18
CA ALA A 317 4.57 -3.09 -15.24
C ALA A 317 4.73 -3.67 -13.83
N LEU A 318 4.07 -4.79 -13.56
CA LEU A 318 4.16 -5.47 -12.26
C LEU A 318 5.62 -5.84 -11.95
N ASN A 319 5.99 -5.82 -10.67
CA ASN A 319 7.33 -6.18 -10.19
C ASN A 319 7.55 -7.71 -10.20
N VAL A 320 7.48 -8.31 -11.39
CA VAL A 320 7.81 -9.71 -11.66
C VAL A 320 9.29 -9.90 -11.98
#